data_AF-V9DDA4-F1
#
_entry.id   AF-V9DDA4-F1
#
_cell.length_a   1.000
_cell.length_b   1.000
_cell.length_c   1.000
_cell.angle_alpha   90.00
_cell.angle_beta   90.00
_cell.angle_gamma   90.00
#
_symmetry.space_group_name_H-M   'P 1'
#
loop_
_entity.id
_entity.type
_entity.pdbx_description
1 polymer ?
#
loop_
_entity_poly.entity_id
_entity_poly.type
_entity_poly.pdbx_seq_one_letter_code
_entity_poly.pdbx_strand_id
1 'polypeptide(L)' 'YPAATCDKYLCPDTLACVHFPHHCPCPHPGVEDKVELGDGIAICASKGGFKAGEAARKVELARKGLL' A
#
# COMPACT_ATOMS: atom_id res chain seq x y z
N TYR A 1 5.58 -23.91 10.47
CA TYR A 1 5.92 -22.64 9.80
C TYR A 1 6.87 -21.89 10.72
N PRO A 2 8.17 -21.87 10.44
CA PRO A 2 9.14 -21.24 11.33
C PRO A 2 8.80 -19.76 11.44
N ALA A 3 8.70 -19.26 12.68
CA ALA A 3 8.39 -17.88 12.99
C ALA A 3 9.41 -16.97 12.29
N ALA A 4 8.95 -16.19 11.29
CA ALA A 4 9.80 -15.20 10.64
C ALA A 4 10.27 -14.20 11.71
N THR A 5 11.58 -14.16 11.96
CA THR A 5 12.21 -13.28 12.95
C THR A 5 12.33 -11.87 12.35
N CYS A 6 11.23 -11.14 12.32
CA CYS A 6 11.26 -9.70 12.07
C CYS A 6 11.31 -8.96 13.41
N ASP A 7 12.24 -8.02 13.57
CA ASP A 7 12.39 -7.25 14.81
C ASP A 7 11.18 -6.37 15.16
N LYS A 8 10.37 -5.96 14.17
CA LYS A 8 9.36 -4.90 14.33
C LYS A 8 8.00 -5.26 13.74
N TYR A 9 7.90 -5.32 12.42
CA TYR A 9 6.65 -5.67 11.75
C TYR A 9 6.92 -6.60 10.57
N LEU A 10 6.15 -7.68 10.49
CA LEU A 10 6.12 -8.61 9.37
C LEU A 10 4.90 -8.28 8.52
N CYS A 11 5.12 -7.90 7.26
CA CYS A 11 4.04 -7.68 6.30
C CYS A 11 3.38 -9.03 5.96
N PRO A 12 2.07 -9.22 6.21
CA PRO A 12 1.42 -10.52 5.99
C PRO A 12 1.35 -10.91 4.51
N ASP A 13 1.21 -9.94 3.61
CA ASP A 13 1.06 -10.19 2.17
C ASP A 13 2.39 -10.43 1.44
N THR A 14 3.47 -9.79 1.90
CA THR A 14 4.78 -9.82 1.21
C THR A 14 5.88 -10.53 1.99
N LEU A 15 5.60 -10.90 3.24
CA LEU A 15 6.57 -11.49 4.18
C LEU A 15 7.83 -10.63 4.38
N ALA A 16 7.75 -9.33 4.09
CA ALA A 16 8.83 -8.37 4.30
C ALA A 16 8.89 -7.91 5.76
N CYS A 17 10.12 -7.78 6.30
CA CYS A 17 10.34 -7.17 7.60
C CYS A 17 10.49 -5.64 7.45
N VAL A 18 9.63 -4.87 8.11
CA VAL A 18 9.65 -3.41 8.07
C VAL A 18 9.51 -2.81 9.47
N HIS A 19 9.79 -1.51 9.56
CA HIS A 19 9.74 -0.77 10.82
C HIS A 19 8.31 -0.35 11.20
N PHE A 20 7.48 -0.05 10.20
CA PHE A 20 6.09 0.40 10.37
C PHE A 20 5.20 -0.25 9.29
N PRO A 21 3.91 -0.51 9.58
CA PRO A 21 2.99 -1.14 8.62
C PRO A 21 2.89 -0.40 7.27
N HIS A 22 2.90 0.94 7.29
CA HIS A 22 2.89 1.73 6.05
C HIS A 22 4.17 1.64 5.23
N HIS A 23 5.26 1.05 5.75
CA HIS A 23 6.47 0.78 4.97
C HIS A 23 6.41 -0.54 4.20
N CYS A 24 5.35 -1.34 4.37
CA CYS A 24 5.21 -2.58 3.60
C CYS A 24 5.24 -2.33 2.08
N PRO A 25 5.97 -3.15 1.32
CA PRO A 25 5.88 -3.15 -0.13
C PRO A 25 4.55 -3.77 -0.57
N CYS A 26 4.03 -3.34 -1.72
CA CYS A 26 2.85 -3.96 -2.32
C CYS A 26 3.23 -5.31 -2.96
N PRO A 27 2.33 -6.32 -2.89
CA PRO A 27 2.60 -7.66 -3.40
C PRO A 27 2.79 -7.71 -4.92
N HIS A 28 2.17 -6.80 -5.68
CA HIS A 28 2.27 -6.76 -7.14
C HIS A 28 2.75 -5.39 -7.64
N PRO A 29 4.05 -5.03 -7.47
CA PRO A 29 4.59 -3.71 -7.84
C PRO A 29 4.45 -3.39 -9.35
N GLY A 30 4.29 -4.41 -10.20
CA GLY A 30 4.03 -4.24 -11.62
C GLY A 30 2.66 -3.62 -11.93
N VAL A 31 1.62 -3.97 -11.15
CA VAL A 31 0.21 -3.62 -11.44
C VAL A 31 -0.47 -2.87 -10.31
N GLU A 32 0.20 -2.65 -9.20
CA GLU A 32 -0.28 -1.88 -8.05
C GLU A 32 0.60 -0.65 -7.79
N ASP A 33 -0.04 0.42 -7.36
CA ASP A 33 0.60 1.60 -6.80
C ASP A 33 0.32 1.68 -5.31
N LYS A 34 1.34 2.06 -4.55
CA LYS A 34 1.23 2.32 -3.13
C LYS A 34 0.76 3.75 -2.92
N VAL A 35 -0.33 3.94 -2.18
CA VAL A 35 -0.90 5.25 -1.89
C VAL A 35 -1.04 5.44 -0.39
N GLU A 36 -0.56 6.56 0.12
CA GLU A 36 -0.69 6.93 1.54
C GLU A 36 -2.02 7.67 1.75
N LEU A 37 -2.91 7.11 2.57
CA LEU A 37 -4.27 7.64 2.80
C LEU A 37 -4.30 8.73 3.88
N GLY A 38 -3.17 9.02 4.51
CA GLY A 38 -3.09 9.78 5.76
C GLY A 38 -3.18 8.85 6.97
N ASP A 39 -2.95 9.41 8.16
CA ASP A 39 -3.06 8.67 9.44
C ASP A 39 -2.03 7.53 9.60
N GLY A 40 -0.95 7.57 8.82
CA GLY A 40 0.11 6.56 8.84
C GLY A 40 -0.32 5.22 8.23
N ILE A 41 -1.35 5.23 7.39
CA ILE A 41 -1.88 4.07 6.66
C ILE A 41 -1.52 4.20 5.17
N ALA A 42 -0.99 3.12 4.62
CA ALA A 42 -0.77 2.98 3.18
C ALA A 42 -1.61 1.83 2.64
N ILE A 43 -2.16 2.02 1.43
CA ILE A 43 -2.92 1.00 0.70
C ILE A 43 -2.22 0.67 -0.61
N CYS A 44 -2.36 -0.57 -1.05
CA CYS A 44 -1.99 -1.00 -2.39
C CYS A 44 -3.24 -0.93 -3.25
N ALA A 45 -3.25 0.03 -4.18
CA ALA A 45 -4.32 0.20 -5.13
C ALA A 45 -3.87 -0.30 -6.49
N SER A 46 -4.74 -0.99 -7.23
CA SER A 46 -4.42 -1.33 -8.60
C SER A 46 -4.13 -0.06 -9.40
N LYS A 47 -3.09 -0.10 -10.24
CA LYS A 47 -2.84 0.90 -11.28
C LYS A 47 -4.03 1.07 -12.23
N GLY A 48 -4.95 0.09 -12.22
CA GLY A 48 -6.21 0.03 -12.96
C GLY A 48 -6.90 1.39 -13.10
N GLY A 49 -6.62 2.02 -14.23
CA GLY A 49 -7.03 3.37 -14.58
C GLY A 49 -6.32 3.76 -15.87
N PHE A 50 -7.01 4.50 -16.72
CA PHE A 50 -6.59 4.81 -18.10
C PHE A 50 -5.22 5.51 -18.20
N LYS A 51 -4.69 6.02 -17.08
CA LYS A 51 -3.39 6.72 -16.94
C LYS A 51 -2.70 6.41 -15.61
N ALA A 52 -1.36 6.50 -15.60
CA ALA A 52 -0.54 6.42 -14.39
C ALA A 52 -0.95 7.50 -13.37
N GLY A 53 -0.98 7.15 -12.08
CA GLY A 53 -1.36 8.07 -10.99
C GLY A 53 -2.87 8.32 -10.85
N GLU A 54 -3.72 7.72 -11.70
CA GLU A 54 -5.18 7.85 -11.58
C GLU A 54 -5.71 7.24 -10.27
N ALA A 55 -5.12 6.12 -9.83
CA ALA A 55 -5.47 5.48 -8.56
C ALA A 55 -5.25 6.42 -7.37
N ALA A 56 -4.07 7.06 -7.29
CA ALA A 56 -3.77 8.03 -6.23
C ALA A 56 -4.74 9.22 -6.25
N ARG A 57 -5.05 9.75 -7.45
CA ARG A 57 -6.02 10.85 -7.61
C ARG A 57 -7.43 10.44 -7.16
N LYS A 58 -7.89 9.23 -7.51
CA LYS A 58 -9.18 8.71 -7.05
C LYS A 58 -9.20 8.54 -5.54
N VAL A 59 -8.12 8.04 -4.94
CA VAL A 59 -8.00 7.92 -3.48
C VAL A 59 -8.07 9.29 -2.80
N GLU A 60 -7.41 10.31 -3.35
CA GLU A 60 -7.52 11.68 -2.84
C GLU A 60 -8.93 12.28 -2.98
N LEU A 61 -9.60 12.06 -4.12
CA LEU A 61 -10.98 12.48 -4.33
C LEU A 61 -11.92 11.77 -3.34
N ALA A 62 -11.71 10.47 -3.10
CA ALA A 62 -12.48 9.68 -2.14
C ALA A 62 -12.37 10.26 -0.74
N ARG A 63 -11.14 10.60 -0.32
CA ARG A 63 -10.85 11.21 0.98
C ARG A 63 -11.57 12.56 1.15
N LYS A 64 -11.74 13.31 0.05
CA LYS A 64 -12.43 14.60 0.04
C LYS A 64 -13.95 14.46 -0.15
N GLY A 65 -14.47 13.25 -0.38
CA GLY A 65 -15.89 13.02 -0.69
C GLY A 65 -16.32 13.54 -2.07
N LEU A 66 -15.40 13.62 -3.03
CA LEU A 66 -15.58 14.23 -4.35
C LEU A 66 -15.51 13.21 -5.50
N LEU A 67 -15.86 11.94 -5.23
CA LEU A 67 -15.78 10.85 -6.22
C LEU A 67 -16.99 10.78 -7.15
#